data_AF-A0A964G4X9-F1
#
_entry.id   AF-A0A964G4X9-F1
#
_cell.length_a   1.000
_cell.length_b   1.000
_cell.length_c   1.000
_cell.angle_alpha   90.00
_cell.angle_beta   90.00
_cell.angle_gamma   90.00
#
_symmetry.space_group_name_H-M   'P 1'
#
loop_
_entity.id
_entity.type
_entity.pdbx_description
1 polymer ?
#
loop_
_entity_poly.entity_id
_entity_poly.type
_entity_poly.pdbx_seq_one_letter_code
_entity_poly.pdbx_strand_id
1 'polypeptide(L)'
;MKSRILILLLLVVLPGFSASAVCAYYLIPEWAALTASYQNYRLKSESPSATEKEILIAKTAQEIHRINCFAEGVGLLLGGIILSIGIQGICILPEQPLDRK
;
A
#
# COMPACT_ATOMS: atom_id res chain seq x y z
N MET A 1 15.11 9.13 -27.80
CA MET A 1 15.19 8.71 -26.37
C MET A 1 14.39 9.60 -25.42
N LYS A 2 14.58 10.92 -25.42
CA LYS A 2 13.95 11.85 -24.44
C LYS A 2 12.44 11.67 -24.28
N SER A 3 11.69 11.56 -25.38
CA SER A 3 10.23 11.37 -25.32
C SER A 3 9.80 10.05 -24.69
N ARG A 4 10.56 8.95 -24.90
CA ARG A 4 10.27 7.64 -24.30
C ARG A 4 10.51 7.65 -22.80
N ILE A 5 11.60 8.29 -22.36
CA ILE A 5 11.89 8.50 -20.94
C ILE A 5 10.78 9.34 -20.31
N LEU A 6 10.36 10.43 -20.96
CA LEU A 6 9.27 11.27 -20.47
C LEU A 6 7.95 10.49 -20.31
N ILE A 7 7.63 9.64 -21.30
CA ILE A 7 6.46 8.77 -21.27
C ILE A 7 6.53 7.79 -20.08
N LEU A 8 7.66 7.11 -19.88
CA LEU A 8 7.84 6.18 -18.75
C LEU A 8 7.75 6.90 -17.40
N LEU A 9 8.33 8.10 -17.30
CA LEU A 9 8.25 8.91 -16.09
C LEU A 9 6.81 9.30 -15.76
N LEU A 10 6.07 9.83 -16.74
CA LEU A 10 4.73 10.36 -16.53
C LEU A 10 3.66 9.28 -16.38
N LEU A 11 3.76 8.17 -17.11
CA LEU A 11 2.71 7.15 -17.17
C LEU A 11 2.96 5.93 -16.30
N VAL A 12 4.19 5.73 -15.81
CA VAL A 12 4.54 4.53 -15.03
C VAL A 12 5.17 4.90 -13.69
N VAL A 13 6.30 5.62 -13.72
CA VAL A 13 7.06 5.95 -12.50
C VAL A 13 6.23 6.84 -11.57
N LEU A 14 5.72 7.96 -12.07
CA LEU A 14 4.98 8.93 -11.23
C LEU A 14 3.67 8.35 -10.69
N PRO A 15 2.83 7.64 -11.47
CA PRO A 15 1.64 6.97 -10.94
C PRO A 15 1.98 5.86 -9.94
N GLY A 16 2.98 5.02 -10.22
CA GLY A 16 3.41 3.94 -9.31
C GLY A 16 3.91 4.50 -7.98
N PHE A 17 4.76 5.52 -8.02
CA PHE A 17 5.22 6.22 -6.82
C PHE A 17 4.06 6.86 -6.05
N SER A 18 3.16 7.55 -6.75
CA SER A 18 2.02 8.22 -6.11
C SER A 18 1.10 7.21 -5.42
N ALA A 19 0.78 6.10 -6.08
CA ALA A 19 -0.03 5.03 -5.48
C ALA A 19 0.65 4.45 -4.23
N SER A 20 1.95 4.13 -4.30
CA SER A 20 2.70 3.67 -3.14
C SER A 20 2.73 4.68 -2.01
N ALA A 21 2.98 5.96 -2.31
CA ALA A 21 3.08 7.00 -1.30
C ALA A 21 1.74 7.24 -0.58
N VAL A 22 0.63 7.26 -1.33
CA VAL A 22 -0.72 7.39 -0.76
C VAL A 22 -1.04 6.20 0.13
N CYS A 23 -0.76 4.99 -0.33
CA CYS A 23 -1.01 3.80 0.50
C CYS A 23 -0.11 3.74 1.74
N ALA A 24 1.17 4.11 1.62
CA ALA A 24 2.06 4.23 2.78
C ALA A 24 1.51 5.22 3.81
N TYR A 25 0.99 6.36 3.34
CA TYR A 25 0.45 7.41 4.20
C TYR A 25 -0.75 6.92 5.02
N TYR A 26 -1.66 6.15 4.43
CA TYR A 26 -2.83 5.61 5.13
C TYR A 26 -2.55 4.31 5.90
N LEU A 27 -1.56 3.52 5.48
CA LEU A 27 -1.21 2.26 6.15
C LEU A 27 -0.73 2.48 7.59
N ILE A 28 0.07 3.54 7.83
CA ILE A 28 0.62 3.83 9.16
C ILE A 28 -0.48 4.09 10.22
N PRO A 29 -1.42 5.03 10.02
CA PRO A 29 -2.49 5.26 10.99
C PRO A 29 -3.45 4.07 11.11
N GLU A 30 -3.77 3.38 10.01
CA GLU A 30 -4.60 2.16 10.06
C GLU A 30 -3.93 1.06 10.88
N TRP A 31 -2.61 0.90 10.78
CA TRP A 31 -1.87 -0.09 11.57
C TRP A 31 -1.91 0.22 13.06
N ALA A 32 -1.81 1.50 13.43
CA ALA A 32 -1.95 1.94 14.81
C ALA A 32 -3.37 1.68 15.35
N ALA A 33 -4.40 1.99 14.56
CA ALA A 33 -5.80 1.74 14.90
C ALA A 33 -6.13 0.24 15.01
N LEU A 34 -5.55 -0.59 14.12
CA LEU A 34 -5.63 -2.04 14.17
C LEU A 34 -5.02 -2.57 15.48
N THR A 35 -3.84 -2.07 15.85
CA THR A 35 -3.15 -2.49 17.07
C THR A 35 -3.97 -2.18 18.31
N ALA A 36 -4.52 -0.96 18.39
CA ALA A 36 -5.39 -0.55 19.50
C ALA A 36 -6.69 -1.38 19.55
N SER A 37 -7.33 -1.60 18.40
CA SER A 37 -8.58 -2.39 18.31
C SER A 37 -8.34 -3.86 18.65
N TYR A 38 -7.21 -4.42 18.25
CA TYR A 38 -6.81 -5.78 18.63
C TYR A 38 -6.58 -5.92 20.14
N GLN A 39 -5.91 -4.96 20.77
CA GLN A 39 -5.73 -4.95 22.23
C GLN A 39 -7.08 -4.88 22.95
N ASN A 40 -8.01 -4.04 22.50
CA ASN A 40 -9.35 -3.96 23.06
C ASN A 40 -10.13 -5.29 22.92
N TYR A 41 -10.12 -5.88 21.72
CA TYR A 41 -10.72 -7.20 21.49
C TYR A 41 -10.13 -8.26 22.43
N ARG A 42 -8.80 -8.30 22.55
CA ARG A 42 -8.11 -9.23 23.44
C ARG A 42 -8.56 -9.07 24.89
N LEU A 43 -8.53 -7.84 25.43
CA LEU A 43 -8.98 -7.55 26.79
C LEU A 43 -10.44 -7.96 27.03
N LYS A 44 -11.34 -7.71 26.07
CA LYS A 44 -12.74 -8.13 26.17
C LYS A 44 -12.90 -9.65 26.09
N SER A 45 -12.14 -10.33 25.24
CA SER A 45 -12.20 -11.79 25.08
C SER A 45 -11.66 -12.56 26.28
N GLU A 46 -10.68 -11.99 27.00
CA GLU A 46 -10.08 -12.58 28.20
C GLU A 46 -10.86 -12.21 29.48
N SER A 47 -11.81 -11.26 29.40
CA SER A 47 -12.56 -10.79 30.55
C SER A 47 -13.74 -11.72 30.88
N PRO A 48 -13.80 -12.28 32.10
CA PRO A 48 -14.91 -13.16 32.50
C PRO A 48 -16.24 -12.43 32.67
N SER A 49 -16.24 -11.09 32.68
CA SER A 49 -17.45 -10.25 32.80
C SER A 49 -17.90 -9.65 31.47
N ALA A 50 -17.17 -9.86 30.37
CA ALA A 50 -17.58 -9.35 29.07
C ALA A 50 -18.74 -10.15 28.49
N THR A 51 -19.73 -9.44 27.97
CA THR A 51 -20.85 -10.07 27.25
C THR A 51 -20.43 -10.48 25.84
N GLU A 52 -21.08 -11.50 25.29
CA GLU A 52 -20.85 -11.94 23.89
C GLU A 52 -21.01 -10.78 22.89
N LYS A 53 -21.97 -9.87 23.15
CA LYS A 53 -22.19 -8.69 22.33
C LYS A 53 -20.98 -7.74 22.34
N GLU A 54 -20.37 -7.50 23.49
CA GLU A 54 -19.18 -6.65 23.59
C GLU A 54 -17.98 -7.28 22.89
N ILE A 55 -17.79 -8.59 23.02
CA ILE A 55 -16.74 -9.34 22.33
C ILE A 55 -16.95 -9.25 20.81
N LEU A 56 -18.19 -9.41 20.34
CA LEU A 56 -18.52 -9.31 18.92
C LEU A 56 -18.25 -7.90 18.37
N ILE A 57 -18.66 -6.85 19.07
CA ILE A 57 -18.40 -5.45 18.67
C ILE A 57 -16.90 -5.20 18.58
N ALA A 58 -16.13 -5.61 19.59
CA ALA A 58 -14.68 -5.42 19.61
C ALA A 58 -13.98 -6.20 18.48
N LYS A 59 -14.44 -7.42 18.20
CA LYS A 59 -13.96 -8.22 17.07
C LYS A 59 -14.21 -7.51 15.75
N THR A 60 -15.45 -7.07 15.50
CA THR A 60 -15.80 -6.38 14.26
C THR A 60 -14.98 -5.11 14.05
N ALA A 61 -14.72 -4.34 15.11
CA ALA A 61 -13.87 -3.15 15.03
C ALA A 61 -12.44 -3.49 14.55
N GLN A 62 -11.84 -4.54 15.10
CA GLN A 62 -10.51 -4.99 14.65
C GLN A 62 -10.52 -5.47 13.18
N GLU A 63 -11.53 -6.23 12.77
CA GLU A 63 -11.62 -6.77 11.40
C GLU A 63 -11.66 -5.66 10.34
N ILE A 64 -12.36 -4.55 10.62
CA ILE A 64 -12.40 -3.38 9.74
C ILE A 64 -10.99 -2.85 9.47
N HIS A 65 -10.23 -2.58 10.54
CA HIS A 65 -8.86 -2.08 10.40
C HIS A 65 -7.92 -3.11 9.76
N ARG A 66 -8.17 -4.42 9.94
CA ARG A 66 -7.37 -5.47 9.29
C ARG A 66 -7.57 -5.45 7.78
N ILE A 67 -8.80 -5.26 7.32
CA ILE A 67 -9.12 -5.16 5.89
C ILE A 67 -8.52 -3.88 5.30
N ASN A 68 -8.61 -2.75 6.00
CA ASN A 68 -8.01 -1.50 5.55
C ASN A 68 -6.48 -1.62 5.44
N CYS A 69 -5.80 -2.10 6.50
CA CYS A 69 -4.36 -2.35 6.46
C CYS A 69 -3.96 -3.30 5.33
N PHE A 70 -4.76 -4.33 5.06
CA PHE A 70 -4.52 -5.24 3.95
C PHE A 70 -4.62 -4.52 2.60
N ALA A 71 -5.68 -3.74 2.38
CA ALA A 71 -5.88 -2.99 1.15
C ALA A 71 -4.73 -1.99 0.90
N GLU A 72 -4.36 -1.21 1.92
CA GLU A 72 -3.24 -0.27 1.82
C GLU A 72 -1.90 -0.99 1.63
N GLY A 73 -1.68 -2.12 2.33
CA GLY A 73 -0.47 -2.93 2.14
C GLY A 73 -0.34 -3.49 0.72
N VAL A 74 -1.44 -3.97 0.14
CA VAL A 74 -1.48 -4.44 -1.25
C VAL A 74 -1.25 -3.27 -2.23
N GLY A 75 -1.93 -2.14 -2.02
CA GLY A 75 -1.76 -0.94 -2.85
C GLY A 75 -0.33 -0.39 -2.83
N LEU A 76 0.29 -0.37 -1.65
CA LEU A 76 1.69 0.00 -1.46
C LEU A 76 2.62 -0.86 -2.33
N LEU A 77 2.48 -2.18 -2.24
CA LEU A 77 3.32 -3.15 -2.96
C LEU A 77 3.08 -3.11 -4.46
N LEU A 78 1.82 -3.03 -4.90
CA LEU A 78 1.48 -2.92 -6.33
C LEU A 78 2.03 -1.63 -6.93
N GLY A 79 1.89 -0.50 -6.25
CA GLY A 79 2.52 0.76 -6.67
C GLY A 79 4.04 0.63 -6.78
N GLY A 80 4.66 -0.10 -5.84
CA GLY A 80 6.11 -0.29 -5.80
C GLY A 80 6.61 -1.17 -6.95
N ILE A 81 5.84 -2.19 -7.31
CA ILE A 81 6.10 -3.02 -8.49
C ILE A 81 6.00 -2.16 -9.77
N ILE A 82 4.94 -1.37 -9.92
CA ILE A 82 4.75 -0.49 -11.10
C ILE A 82 5.89 0.52 -11.20
N LEU A 83 6.25 1.17 -10.09
CA LEU A 83 7.38 2.08 -9.98
C LEU A 83 8.68 1.40 -10.44
N SER A 84 8.94 0.19 -9.94
CA SER A 84 10.14 -0.59 -10.27
C SER A 84 10.21 -0.94 -11.76
N ILE A 85 9.08 -1.35 -12.36
CA ILE A 85 8.98 -1.61 -13.80
C ILE A 85 9.30 -0.34 -14.61
N GLY A 86 8.77 0.82 -14.20
CA GLY A 86 9.04 2.10 -14.84
C GLY A 86 10.52 2.49 -14.81
N ILE A 87 11.16 2.36 -13.64
CA ILE A 87 12.60 2.63 -13.47
C ILE A 87 13.43 1.64 -14.31
N GLN A 88 13.13 0.35 -14.24
CA GLN A 88 13.81 -0.68 -15.03
C GLN A 88 13.70 -0.37 -16.53
N GLY A 89 12.51 0.00 -17.02
CA GLY A 89 12.30 0.37 -18.41
C GLY A 89 13.13 1.57 -18.87
N ILE A 90 13.41 2.53 -17.99
CA ILE A 90 14.32 3.65 -18.26
C ILE A 90 15.77 3.16 -18.33
N CYS A 91 16.20 2.32 -17.39
CA CYS A 91 17.58 1.82 -17.32
C CYS A 91 17.98 0.92 -18.49
N ILE A 92 17.05 0.14 -19.05
CA ILE A 92 17.32 -0.78 -20.17
C ILE A 92 17.01 -0.17 -21.55
N LEU A 93 16.60 1.09 -21.60
CA LEU A 93 16.22 1.72 -22.85
C LEU A 93 17.44 1.81 -23.79
N PRO A 94 17.40 1.20 -25.00
CA PRO A 94 18.56 1.21 -25.87
C PRO A 94 18.90 2.65 -26.30
N GLU A 95 20.18 2.99 -26.23
CA GLU A 95 20.67 4.22 -26.84
C GLU A 95 20.41 4.16 -28.35
N GLN A 96 19.80 5.21 -28.92
CA GLN A 96 19.70 5.27 -30.38
C GLN A 96 21.12 5.33 -30.94
N PRO A 97 21.51 4.43 -31.86
CA PRO A 97 22.76 4.59 -32.57
C PRO A 97 22.71 5.94 -33.29
N LEU A 98 23.76 6.75 -33.09
CA LEU A 98 24.09 7.93 -33.88
C LEU A 98 24.48 7.48 -35.30
N ASP A 99 23.56 6.84 -36.03
CA ASP A 99 23.72 6.62 -37.46
C ASP A 99 22.33 6.58 -38.12
N ARG A 100 21.83 7.78 -38.42
CA ARG A 100 20.80 7.98 -39.45
C ARG A 100 21.35 9.00 -40.43
N LYS A 101 22.13 8.49 -41.39
CA LYS A 101 22.61 9.11 -42.63
C LYS A 101 23.63 10.23 -42.47
#